data_AF-A0A940ZKQ1-F1
#
_entry.id   AF-A0A940ZKQ1-F1
#
_cell.length_a   1.000
_cell.length_b   1.000
_cell.length_c   1.000
_cell.angle_alpha   90.00
_cell.angle_beta   90.00
_cell.angle_gamma   90.00
#
_symmetry.space_group_name_H-M   'P 1'
#
loop_
_entity.id
_entity.type
_entity.pdbx_description
1 polymer ?
#
loop_
_entity_poly.entity_id
_entity_poly.type
_entity_poly.pdbx_seq_one_letter_code
_entity_poly.pdbx_strand_id
1 'polypeptide(L)' 'MTSTLAEIYLRQGHLDKAKEVYEKLLSKDLENVVYKGRVSLLQYDTPERKRLRVLTELLKRLEEQRDAREAT' A
#
# COMPACT_ATOMS: atom_id res chain seq x y z
N MET A 1 7.15 20.70 15.05
CA MET A 1 6.97 20.38 13.62
C MET A 1 5.69 19.58 13.47
N THR A 2 4.72 20.07 12.69
CA THR A 2 3.46 19.37 12.43
C THR A 2 3.72 18.25 11.42
N SER A 3 3.52 17.00 11.80
CA SER A 3 3.63 15.88 10.83
C SER A 3 2.37 15.82 9.98
N THR A 4 2.52 15.62 8.66
CA THR A 4 1.36 15.36 7.81
C THR A 4 0.78 13.97 8.08
N LEU A 5 -0.50 13.75 7.78
CA LEU A 5 -1.12 12.43 7.93
C LEU A 5 -0.35 11.34 7.15
N ALA A 6 0.20 11.67 6.00
CA ALA A 6 1.02 10.76 5.21
C ALA A 6 2.29 10.33 5.95
N GLU A 7 2.97 11.26 6.64
CA GLU A 7 4.15 10.95 7.45
C GLU A 7 3.82 10.09 8.67
N ILE A 8 2.65 10.29 9.28
CA ILE A 8 2.18 9.44 10.38
C ILE A 8 2.02 8.00 9.88
N TYR A 9 1.37 7.81 8.73
CA TYR A 9 1.24 6.47 8.13
C TYR A 9 2.59 5.85 7.75
N LEU A 10 3.54 6.63 7.25
CA LEU A 10 4.90 6.15 6.98
C LEU A 10 5.57 5.61 8.25
N ARG A 11 5.51 6.37 9.35
CA ARG A 11 6.13 5.95 10.63
C ARG A 11 5.48 4.69 11.21
N GLN A 12 4.21 4.45 10.91
CA GLN A 12 3.48 3.25 11.32
C GLN A 12 3.68 2.07 10.35
N GLY A 13 4.39 2.25 9.24
CA GLY A 13 4.56 1.22 8.22
C GLY A 13 3.34 1.01 7.32
N HIS A 14 2.32 1.86 7.40
CA HIS A 14 1.14 1.82 6.54
C HIS A 14 1.43 2.47 5.19
N LEU A 15 2.30 1.85 4.39
CA LEU A 15 2.84 2.42 3.15
C LEU A 15 1.77 2.73 2.11
N ASP A 16 0.75 1.88 1.97
CA ASP A 16 -0.33 2.10 1.00
C ASP A 16 -1.22 3.30 1.40
N LYS A 17 -1.53 3.43 2.69
CA LYS A 17 -2.28 4.59 3.21
C LYS A 17 -1.47 5.88 3.07
N ALA A 18 -0.17 5.82 3.35
CA ALA A 18 0.72 6.96 3.14
C ALA A 18 0.74 7.40 1.67
N LYS A 19 0.81 6.44 0.75
CA LYS A 19 0.79 6.68 -0.69
C LYS A 19 -0.50 7.37 -1.12
N GLU A 20 -1.65 6.86 -0.69
CA GLU A 20 -2.96 7.44 -1.01
C GLU A 20 -3.06 8.92 -0.57
N VAL A 21 -2.56 9.24 0.63
CA VAL A 21 -2.54 10.62 1.13
C VAL A 21 -1.60 11.49 0.28
N TYR A 22 -0.40 11.02 -0.07
CA TYR A 22 0.50 11.77 -0.94
C TYR A 22 -0.06 11.97 -2.35
N GLU A 23 -0.78 11.01 -2.92
CA GLU A 23 -1.46 11.14 -4.21
C GLU A 23 -2.58 12.20 -4.16
N LYS A 24 -3.36 12.24 -3.06
CA LYS A 24 -4.37 13.30 -2.83
C LYS A 24 -3.75 14.69 -2.61
N LEU A 25 -2.56 14.76 -2.04
CA LEU A 25 -1.83 16.03 -1.88
C LEU A 25 -1.26 16.48 -3.23
N LEU A 26 -0.68 15.56 -3.99
CA LEU A 26 -0.14 15.83 -5.33
C LEU A 26 -1.23 16.25 -6.32
N SER A 27 -2.46 15.73 -6.21
CA SER A 27 -3.56 16.15 -7.09
C SER A 27 -3.99 17.61 -6.88
N LYS A 28 -3.66 18.21 -5.73
CA LYS A 28 -3.91 19.63 -5.42
C LYS A 28 -2.75 20.53 -5.82
N ASP A 29 -1.53 19.98 -5.82
CA ASP A 29 -0.30 20.68 -6.21
C ASP A 29 0.54 19.73 -7.09
N LEU A 30 0.21 19.74 -8.38
CA LEU A 30 0.78 18.82 -9.36
C LEU A 30 2.27 19.06 -9.63
N GLU A 31 2.85 20.17 -9.19
CA GLU A 31 4.27 20.48 -9.39
C GLU A 31 5.12 20.15 -8.16
N ASN A 32 4.49 19.76 -7.06
CA ASN A 32 5.18 19.45 -5.82
C ASN A 32 6.15 18.27 -5.94
N VAL A 33 7.44 18.57 -6.09
CA VAL A 33 8.50 17.57 -6.28
C VAL A 33 8.61 16.65 -5.07
N VAL A 34 8.32 17.13 -3.85
CA VAL A 34 8.37 16.32 -2.64
C VAL A 34 7.29 15.24 -2.68
N TYR A 35 6.04 15.60 -3.00
CA TYR A 35 4.96 14.62 -3.10
C TYR A 35 5.17 13.63 -4.24
N LYS A 36 5.65 14.10 -5.41
CA LYS A 36 6.05 13.21 -6.51
C LYS A 36 7.08 12.18 -6.05
N GLY A 37 8.17 12.62 -5.43
CA GLY A 37 9.22 11.73 -4.94
C GLY A 37 8.71 10.72 -3.92
N ARG A 38 7.84 11.14 -2.99
CA ARG A 38 7.22 10.26 -2.00
C ARG A 38 6.33 9.20 -2.64
N VAL A 39 5.47 9.58 -3.59
CA VAL A 39 4.63 8.64 -4.34
C VAL A 39 5.50 7.64 -5.10
N SER A 40 6.52 8.10 -5.82
CA SER A 40 7.43 7.22 -6.56
C SER A 40 8.12 6.20 -5.66
N LEU A 41 8.69 6.62 -4.53
CA LEU A 41 9.31 5.71 -3.55
C LEU A 41 8.32 4.68 -3.00
N LEU A 42 7.07 5.06 -2.77
CA LEU A 42 6.05 4.17 -2.25
C LEU A 42 5.47 3.23 -3.31
N GLN A 43 5.56 3.58 -4.59
CA GLN A 43 5.19 2.76 -5.73
C GLN A 43 6.22 1.67 -6.06
N TYR A 44 7.49 1.84 -5.66
CA TYR A 44 8.51 0.82 -5.88
C TYR A 44 8.14 -0.47 -5.14
N ASP A 45 7.86 -1.50 -5.95
CA ASP A 45 7.42 -2.80 -5.49
C ASP A 45 8.67 -3.60 -5.10
N THR A 46 8.94 -3.69 -3.79
CA THR A 46 10.09 -4.45 -3.28
C THR A 46 9.85 -5.96 -3.45
N PRO A 47 10.89 -6.79 -3.55
CA PRO A 47 10.73 -8.24 -3.61
C PRO A 47 9.88 -8.80 -2.47
N GLU A 48 10.02 -8.25 -1.26
CA GLU A 48 9.26 -8.64 -0.08
C GLU A 48 7.79 -8.28 -0.21
N ARG A 49 7.48 -7.07 -0.73
CA ARG A 49 6.10 -6.63 -0.98
C ARG A 49 5.42 -7.49 -2.05
N LYS A 50 6.16 -7.87 -3.09
CA LYS A 50 5.70 -8.81 -4.12
C LYS A 50 5.41 -10.20 -3.54
N ARG A 51 6.34 -10.75 -2.73
CA ARG A 51 6.16 -12.05 -2.06
C ARG A 51 4.94 -12.04 -1.14
N LEU A 52 4.77 -10.98 -0.35
CA LEU A 52 3.62 -10.84 0.54
C LEU A 52 2.30 -10.84 -0.25
N ARG A 53 2.21 -10.08 -1.35
CA ARG A 53 1.02 -10.05 -2.21
C ARG A 53 0.68 -11.44 -2.76
N VAL A 54 1.69 -12.19 -3.24
CA VAL A 54 1.50 -13.56 -3.74
C VAL A 54 1.03 -14.50 -2.62
N LEU A 55 1.64 -14.42 -1.43
CA LEU A 55 1.25 -15.24 -0.29
C LEU A 55 -0.19 -14.97 0.14
N THR A 56 -0.59 -13.70 0.25
CA THR A 56 -1.96 -13.33 0.61
C THR A 56 -2.99 -13.86 -0.39
N GLU A 57 -2.69 -13.76 -1.69
CA GLU A 57 -3.56 -14.29 -2.75
C GLU A 57 -3.68 -15.83 -2.68
N LEU A 58 -2.58 -16.54 -2.42
CA LEU A 58 -2.59 -17.99 -2.27
C LEU A 58 -3.41 -18.43 -1.04
N LEU A 59 -3.23 -17.76 0.09
CA LEU A 59 -3.99 -18.05 1.31
C LEU A 59 -5.49 -17.88 1.08
N LYS A 60 -5.89 -16.78 0.45
CA LYS A 60 -7.29 -16.52 0.10
C LYS A 60 -7.88 -17.64 -0.77
N ARG A 61 -7.16 -18.09 -1.81
CA ARG A 61 -7.63 -19.19 -2.67
C ARG A 61 -7.75 -20.51 -1.93
N LEU A 62 -6.85 -20.79 -0.99
CA LEU A 62 -6.90 -22.00 -0.18
C LEU A 62 -8.12 -22.00 0.76
N GLU A 63 -8.43 -20.86 1.36
CA GLU A 63 -9.66 -20.68 2.16
C GLU A 63 -10.90 -20.92 1.29
N GLU A 64 -10.98 -20.27 0.12
CA GLU A 64 -12.08 -20.45 -0.83
C GLU A 64 -12.26 -21.93 -1.26
N GLN A 65 -11.15 -22.65 -1.50
CA GLN A 65 -11.19 -24.07 -1.85
C GLN A 65 -11.62 -24.97 -0.69
N ARG A 66 -11.19 -24.65 0.54
CA ARG A 66 -11.61 -25.40 1.74
C ARG A 66 -13.11 -25.23 1.94
N ASP A 67 -13.59 -23.99 1.92
CA ASP A 67 -15.00 -23.69 2.13
C ASP A 67 -15.89 -24.34 1.06
N ALA A 68 -15.41 -24.38 -0.20
CA ALA A 68 -16.09 -25.09 -1.29
C ALA A 68 -16.16 -26.62 -1.09
N ARG A 69 -15.18 -27.22 -0.41
CA ARG A 69 -15.20 -28.67 -0.07
C ARG A 69 -16.09 -28.99 1.13
N GLU A 70 -16.27 -28.04 2.05
CA GLU A 70 -17.12 -28.21 3.23
C GLU A 70 -18.61 -28.00 2.91
N ALA A 71 -18.92 -27.34 1.79
CA ALA A 71 -20.29 -27.09 1.32
C ALA A 71 -20.92 -28.23 0.49
N THR A 72 -20.18 -29.32 0.24
CA THR A 72 -20.61 -30.51 -0.52
C THR A 72 -20.64 -31.74 0.37
#